data_AF-A0A086KHP2-F1
#
_entry.id   AF-A0A086KHP2-F1
#
_cell.length_a   1.000
_cell.length_b   1.000
_cell.length_c   1.000
_cell.angle_alpha   90.00
_cell.angle_beta   90.00
_cell.angle_gamma   90.00
#
_symmetry.space_group_name_H-M   'P 1'
#
loop_
_entity.id
_entity.type
_entity.pdbx_description
1 polymer ?
#
loop_
_entity_poly.entity_id
_entity_poly.type
_entity_poly.pdbx_seq_one_letter_code
_entity_poly.pdbx_strand_id
1 'polypeptide(L)'
;RFFCRCRRAYRRNDKVVCLACVQFLAHLVNQRVAHELLALQLCALLLDEPTNDSVEVCVGFLTQVGQVLSEVSRRGFDAVFERLRGILQEGLTDKKTQYTIEKLWDLRRQNFKNHPGVPAELDLVDEDDKITHEIDLLAEDLKGEEMLNVFHAQDPEEFASDEKKWARLSKEILGEESSDSDASSSDSEAEDESEEEEGEGEKATVKILDMTDAEIIHMRKTIYLCIMSSLNFEECVHKILKMNIR
;
A
#
# COMPACT_ATOMS: atom_id res chain seq x y z
N ARG A 1 -18.09 11.42 -5.26
CA ARG A 1 -17.23 12.61 -5.57
C ARG A 1 -16.16 12.34 -6.62
N PHE A 2 -15.20 11.45 -6.35
CA PHE A 2 -14.09 11.17 -7.25
C PHE A 2 -14.55 10.77 -8.67
N PHE A 3 -15.47 9.81 -8.77
CA PHE A 3 -16.02 9.36 -10.06
C PHE A 3 -16.70 10.48 -10.86
N CYS A 4 -17.41 11.39 -10.19
CA CYS A 4 -18.02 12.56 -10.83
C CYS A 4 -16.94 13.47 -11.45
N ARG A 5 -15.82 13.68 -10.75
CA ARG A 5 -14.67 14.46 -11.26
C ARG A 5 -14.01 13.75 -12.44
N CYS A 6 -13.80 12.44 -12.35
CA CYS A 6 -13.23 11.63 -13.43
C CYS A 6 -14.09 11.68 -14.70
N ARG A 7 -15.42 11.48 -14.58
CA ARG A 7 -16.36 11.58 -15.71
C ARG A 7 -16.36 12.97 -16.33
N ARG A 8 -16.29 14.03 -15.51
CA ARG A 8 -16.22 15.41 -15.99
C ARG A 8 -14.90 15.70 -16.71
N ALA A 9 -13.78 15.17 -16.23
CA ALA A 9 -12.48 15.31 -16.89
C ALA A 9 -12.45 14.58 -18.24
N TYR A 10 -12.98 13.35 -18.29
CA TYR A 10 -13.12 12.57 -19.51
C TYR A 10 -13.97 13.30 -20.56
N ARG A 11 -15.16 13.79 -20.17
CA ARG A 11 -16.03 14.58 -21.08
C ARG A 11 -15.41 15.88 -21.56
N ARG A 12 -14.46 16.45 -20.82
CA ARG A 12 -13.75 17.69 -21.17
C ARG A 12 -12.45 17.44 -21.96
N ASN A 13 -12.08 16.18 -22.21
CA ASN A 13 -10.81 15.78 -22.81
C ASN A 13 -9.58 16.39 -22.11
N ASP A 14 -9.66 16.57 -20.78
CA ASP A 14 -8.53 17.05 -20.00
C ASP A 14 -7.61 15.88 -19.62
N LYS A 15 -6.58 15.67 -20.44
CA LYS A 15 -5.62 14.57 -20.27
C LYS A 15 -4.89 14.61 -18.93
N VAL A 16 -4.47 15.79 -18.47
CA VAL A 16 -3.66 15.93 -17.27
C VAL A 16 -4.47 15.51 -16.05
N VAL A 17 -5.72 15.98 -15.98
CA VAL A 17 -6.63 15.60 -14.90
C VAL A 17 -7.02 14.13 -15.00
N CYS A 18 -7.24 13.61 -16.21
CA CYS A 18 -7.54 12.19 -16.39
C CYS A 18 -6.38 11.30 -15.91
N LEU A 19 -5.13 11.61 -16.26
CA LEU A 19 -3.96 10.85 -15.79
C LEU A 19 -3.89 10.81 -14.26
N ALA A 20 -4.04 11.96 -13.59
CA ALA A 20 -4.00 12.02 -12.14
C ALA A 20 -5.17 11.25 -11.49
N CYS A 21 -6.39 11.35 -12.06
CA CYS A 21 -7.53 10.58 -11.58
C CYS A 21 -7.28 9.08 -11.71
N VAL A 22 -6.79 8.65 -12.87
CA VAL A 22 -6.57 7.24 -13.18
C VAL A 22 -5.43 6.66 -12.32
N GLN A 23 -4.38 7.42 -12.05
CA GLN A 23 -3.34 7.05 -11.06
C GLN A 23 -3.90 6.91 -9.65
N PHE A 24 -4.79 7.81 -9.22
CA PHE A 24 -5.43 7.67 -7.91
C PHE A 24 -6.31 6.42 -7.83
N LEU A 25 -7.13 6.17 -8.86
CA LEU A 25 -7.95 4.96 -8.93
C LEU A 25 -7.09 3.69 -8.92
N ALA A 26 -5.91 3.73 -9.55
CA ALA A 26 -4.99 2.61 -9.57
C ALA A 26 -4.59 2.18 -8.16
N HIS A 27 -4.21 3.14 -7.32
CA HIS A 27 -3.81 2.86 -5.95
C HIS A 27 -4.99 2.42 -5.07
N LEU A 28 -6.21 2.91 -5.32
CA LEU A 28 -7.40 2.41 -4.62
C LEU A 28 -7.69 0.92 -4.91
N VAL A 29 -7.48 0.50 -6.15
CA VAL A 29 -7.62 -0.92 -6.53
C VAL A 29 -6.49 -1.74 -5.93
N ASN A 30 -5.26 -1.22 -5.93
CA ASN A 30 -4.12 -1.91 -5.33
C ASN A 30 -4.31 -2.16 -3.83
N GLN A 31 -4.86 -1.18 -3.11
CA GLN A 31 -5.17 -1.28 -1.68
C GLN A 31 -6.48 -2.03 -1.37
N ARG A 32 -7.19 -2.56 -2.37
CA ARG A 32 -8.49 -3.24 -2.22
C ARG A 32 -9.62 -2.38 -1.65
N VAL A 33 -9.53 -1.06 -1.77
CA VAL A 33 -10.64 -0.16 -1.46
C VAL A 33 -11.68 -0.20 -2.56
N ALA A 34 -11.24 -0.30 -3.82
CA ALA A 34 -12.10 -0.40 -4.99
C ALA A 34 -12.01 -1.81 -5.59
N HIS A 35 -13.15 -2.38 -5.98
CA HIS A 35 -13.20 -3.70 -6.62
C HIS A 35 -12.47 -3.71 -7.97
N GLU A 36 -11.77 -4.78 -8.33
CA GLU A 36 -10.95 -4.84 -9.57
C GLU A 36 -11.77 -4.72 -10.87
N LEU A 37 -13.07 -5.00 -10.82
CA LEU A 37 -13.99 -4.81 -11.95
C LEU A 37 -14.02 -3.35 -12.41
N LEU A 38 -13.87 -2.39 -11.49
CA LEU A 38 -13.77 -0.96 -11.82
C LEU A 38 -12.56 -0.68 -12.72
N ALA A 39 -11.43 -1.32 -12.44
CA ALA A 39 -10.22 -1.16 -13.24
C ALA A 39 -10.43 -1.68 -14.66
N LEU A 40 -11.06 -2.86 -14.80
CA LEU A 40 -11.36 -3.46 -16.10
C LEU A 40 -12.38 -2.64 -16.89
N GLN A 41 -13.44 -2.15 -16.23
CA GLN A 41 -14.43 -1.27 -16.85
C GLN A 41 -13.79 0.04 -17.34
N LEU A 42 -12.89 0.64 -16.56
CA LEU A 42 -12.16 1.83 -16.98
C LEU A 42 -11.30 1.55 -18.21
N CYS A 43 -10.55 0.45 -18.22
CA CYS A 43 -9.76 0.05 -19.39
C CYS A 43 -10.64 -0.18 -20.62
N ALA A 44 -11.78 -0.84 -20.46
CA ALA A 44 -12.73 -1.05 -21.55
C ALA A 44 -13.25 0.28 -22.12
N LEU A 45 -13.65 1.21 -21.25
CA LEU A 45 -14.12 2.54 -21.66
C LEU A 45 -13.05 3.37 -22.38
N LEU A 46 -11.79 3.29 -21.93
CA LEU A 46 -10.68 4.00 -22.57
C LEU A 46 -10.25 3.37 -23.92
N LEU A 47 -10.52 2.07 -24.13
CA LEU A 47 -10.10 1.33 -25.33
C LEU A 47 -11.26 1.02 -26.31
N ASP A 48 -12.47 1.51 -26.01
CA ASP A 48 -13.64 1.36 -26.88
C ASP A 48 -13.44 2.17 -28.17
N GLU A 49 -13.17 3.47 -28.02
CA GLU A 49 -12.77 4.39 -29.10
C GLU A 49 -11.30 4.84 -28.90
N PRO A 50 -10.31 4.05 -29.40
CA PRO A 50 -8.91 4.30 -29.11
C PRO A 50 -8.38 5.54 -29.82
N THR A 51 -8.24 6.63 -29.09
CA THR A 51 -7.46 7.82 -29.46
C THR A 51 -6.06 7.76 -28.85
N ASN A 52 -5.08 8.45 -29.44
CA ASN A 52 -3.70 8.47 -28.90
C ASN A 52 -3.63 8.85 -27.41
N ASP A 53 -4.44 9.81 -26.98
CA ASP A 53 -4.49 10.23 -25.57
C ASP A 53 -5.17 9.21 -24.67
N SER A 54 -6.30 8.63 -25.10
CA SER A 54 -6.98 7.58 -24.32
C SER A 54 -6.10 6.34 -24.09
N VAL A 55 -5.33 5.94 -25.11
CA VAL A 55 -4.39 4.83 -25.01
C VAL A 55 -3.23 5.19 -24.08
N GLU A 56 -2.69 6.41 -24.15
CA GLU A 56 -1.65 6.86 -23.22
C GLU A 56 -2.13 6.86 -21.77
N VAL A 57 -3.38 7.31 -21.52
CA VAL A 57 -4.00 7.26 -20.19
C VAL A 57 -4.19 5.81 -19.72
N CYS A 58 -4.68 4.92 -20.60
CA CYS A 58 -4.87 3.51 -20.27
C CYS A 58 -3.54 2.79 -19.99
N VAL A 59 -2.49 3.08 -20.75
CA VAL A 59 -1.14 2.52 -20.50
C VAL A 59 -0.58 3.02 -19.17
N GLY A 60 -0.76 4.30 -18.87
CA GLY A 60 -0.39 4.88 -17.57
C GLY A 60 -1.09 4.21 -16.40
N PHE A 61 -2.38 3.90 -16.55
CA PHE A 61 -3.15 3.15 -15.56
C PHE A 61 -2.61 1.73 -15.32
N LEU A 62 -2.46 0.97 -16.41
CA LEU A 62 -2.03 -0.43 -16.38
C LEU A 62 -0.61 -0.57 -15.84
N THR A 63 0.23 0.46 -16.00
CA THR A 63 1.57 0.50 -15.42
C THR A 63 1.52 0.46 -13.89
N GLN A 64 0.54 1.11 -13.26
CA GLN A 64 0.43 1.18 -11.79
C GLN A 64 -0.39 0.03 -11.19
N VAL A 65 -1.42 -0.44 -11.90
CA VAL A 65 -2.32 -1.53 -11.43
C VAL A 65 -1.84 -2.92 -11.85
N GLY A 66 -0.95 -3.01 -12.84
CA GLY A 66 -0.70 -4.22 -13.60
C GLY A 66 -0.29 -5.43 -12.76
N GLN A 67 0.44 -5.23 -11.66
CA GLN A 67 0.78 -6.33 -10.74
C GLN A 67 -0.49 -6.93 -10.11
N VAL A 68 -1.30 -6.10 -9.45
CA VAL A 68 -2.49 -6.54 -8.71
C VAL A 68 -3.52 -7.15 -9.66
N LEU A 69 -3.77 -6.53 -10.82
CA LEU A 69 -4.68 -7.11 -11.81
C LEU A 69 -4.19 -8.45 -12.37
N SER A 70 -2.88 -8.62 -12.53
CA SER A 70 -2.31 -9.89 -13.01
C SER A 70 -2.49 -11.03 -12.00
N GLU A 71 -2.50 -10.73 -10.70
CA GLU A 71 -2.66 -11.72 -9.62
C GLU A 71 -4.14 -12.07 -9.40
N VAL A 72 -5.01 -11.07 -9.47
CA VAL A 72 -6.43 -11.18 -9.10
C VAL A 72 -7.30 -11.60 -10.26
N SER A 73 -7.18 -10.89 -11.39
CA SER A 73 -8.06 -11.04 -12.55
C SER A 73 -7.22 -11.19 -13.82
N ARG A 74 -6.42 -12.26 -13.86
CA ARG A 74 -5.56 -12.57 -15.00
C ARG A 74 -6.32 -12.63 -16.32
N ARG A 75 -7.52 -13.20 -16.34
CA ARG A 75 -8.36 -13.30 -17.55
C ARG A 75 -8.80 -11.92 -18.06
N GLY A 76 -9.24 -11.04 -17.17
CA GLY A 76 -9.62 -9.67 -17.52
C GLY A 76 -8.42 -8.86 -17.99
N PHE A 77 -7.30 -8.99 -17.27
CA PHE A 77 -6.03 -8.37 -17.64
C PHE A 77 -5.52 -8.81 -19.01
N ASP A 78 -5.56 -10.11 -19.31
CA ASP A 78 -5.20 -10.66 -20.61
C ASP A 78 -6.07 -10.12 -21.75
N ALA A 79 -7.38 -9.97 -21.51
CA ALA A 79 -8.30 -9.40 -22.50
C ALA A 79 -7.97 -7.94 -22.83
N VAL A 80 -7.56 -7.13 -21.86
CA VAL A 80 -7.11 -5.75 -22.08
C VAL A 80 -5.85 -5.71 -22.95
N PHE A 81 -4.88 -6.59 -22.69
CA PHE A 81 -3.67 -6.70 -23.52
C PHE A 81 -3.96 -7.18 -24.95
N GLU A 82 -4.93 -8.07 -25.13
CA GLU A 82 -5.35 -8.50 -26.47
C GLU A 82 -6.00 -7.33 -27.23
N ARG A 83 -6.81 -6.49 -26.56
CA ARG A 83 -7.34 -5.28 -27.18
C ARG A 83 -6.24 -4.30 -27.59
N LEU A 84 -5.24 -4.07 -26.73
CA LEU A 84 -4.07 -3.25 -27.05
C LEU A 84 -3.27 -3.81 -28.24
N ARG A 85 -3.18 -5.14 -28.35
CA ARG A 85 -2.56 -5.81 -29.50
C ARG A 85 -3.34 -5.56 -30.79
N GLY A 86 -4.67 -5.66 -30.74
CA GLY A 86 -5.54 -5.33 -31.87
C GLY A 86 -5.33 -3.90 -32.37
N ILE A 87 -5.28 -2.93 -31.45
CA ILE A 87 -5.02 -1.51 -31.77
C ILE A 87 -3.65 -1.34 -32.47
N LEU A 88 -2.62 -2.06 -32.03
CA LEU A 88 -1.29 -2.01 -32.66
C LEU A 88 -1.30 -2.58 -34.08
N GLN A 89 -2.08 -3.64 -34.32
CA GLN A 89 -2.21 -4.29 -35.63
C GLN A 89 -3.06 -3.48 -36.62
N GLU A 90 -4.10 -2.80 -36.13
CA GLU A 90 -4.94 -1.89 -36.93
C GLU A 90 -4.14 -0.70 -37.48
N GLY A 91 -3.05 -0.31 -36.83
CA GLY A 91 -2.11 0.68 -37.34
C GLY A 91 -2.61 2.12 -37.36
N LEU A 92 -3.73 2.41 -36.67
CA LEU A 92 -4.36 3.73 -36.61
C LEU A 92 -3.70 4.68 -35.58
N THR A 93 -2.78 4.20 -34.76
CA THR A 93 -2.12 4.96 -33.69
C THR A 93 -0.79 5.57 -34.12
N ASP A 94 -0.42 6.71 -33.53
CA ASP A 94 0.88 7.33 -33.73
C ASP A 94 2.04 6.47 -33.18
N LYS A 95 3.24 6.62 -33.76
CA LYS A 95 4.48 5.96 -33.32
C LYS A 95 4.74 6.15 -31.83
N LYS A 96 4.45 7.34 -31.27
CA LYS A 96 4.60 7.59 -29.84
C LYS A 96 3.76 6.62 -29.00
N THR A 97 2.49 6.44 -29.37
CA THR A 97 1.55 5.53 -28.71
C THR A 97 1.97 4.07 -28.88
N GLN A 98 2.54 3.70 -30.03
CA GLN A 98 3.07 2.35 -30.24
C GLN A 98 4.23 2.07 -29.28
N TYR A 99 5.19 3.00 -29.14
CA TYR A 99 6.29 2.87 -28.18
C TYR A 99 5.82 2.78 -26.73
N THR A 100 4.75 3.49 -26.34
CA THR A 100 4.21 3.38 -24.97
C THR A 100 3.57 2.02 -24.72
N ILE A 101 2.85 1.47 -25.71
CA ILE A 101 2.33 0.10 -25.63
C ILE A 101 3.49 -0.90 -25.52
N GLU A 102 4.51 -0.82 -26.38
CA GLU A 102 5.66 -1.72 -26.33
C GLU A 102 6.37 -1.71 -24.97
N LYS A 103 6.58 -0.52 -24.39
CA LYS A 103 7.12 -0.38 -23.03
C LYS A 103 6.26 -1.07 -21.97
N LEU A 104 4.93 -1.04 -22.12
CA LEU A 104 4.03 -1.76 -21.22
C LEU A 104 4.19 -3.29 -21.34
N TRP A 105 4.43 -3.81 -22.55
CA TRP A 105 4.75 -5.23 -22.75
C TRP A 105 6.08 -5.63 -22.11
N ASP A 106 7.10 -4.76 -22.16
CA ASP A 106 8.36 -4.97 -21.44
C ASP A 106 8.15 -5.04 -19.92
N LEU A 107 7.36 -4.13 -19.36
CA LEU A 107 7.01 -4.13 -17.94
C LEU A 107 6.26 -5.40 -17.53
N ARG A 108 5.33 -5.85 -18.37
CA ARG A 108 4.62 -7.13 -18.15
C ARG A 108 5.58 -8.32 -18.18
N ARG A 109 6.54 -8.38 -19.10
CA ARG A 109 7.58 -9.43 -19.14
C ARG A 109 8.43 -9.45 -17.87
N GLN A 110 8.63 -8.28 -17.27
CA GLN A 110 9.38 -8.12 -16.03
C GLN A 110 8.50 -8.32 -14.78
N ASN A 111 7.22 -8.69 -14.92
CA ASN A 111 6.25 -8.81 -13.83
C ASN A 111 6.17 -7.55 -12.94
N PHE A 112 6.21 -6.36 -13.54
CA PHE A 112 6.01 -5.09 -12.82
C PHE A 112 6.96 -4.85 -11.63
N LYS A 113 8.19 -5.38 -11.66
CA LYS A 113 9.17 -5.24 -10.55
C LYS A 113 9.37 -3.81 -10.02
N ASN A 114 9.32 -2.80 -10.89
CA ASN A 114 9.51 -1.39 -10.51
C ASN A 114 8.21 -0.70 -10.07
N HIS A 115 7.07 -1.37 -10.19
CA HIS A 115 5.74 -0.87 -9.85
C HIS A 115 5.05 -1.90 -8.95
N PRO A 116 5.51 -2.05 -7.69
CA PRO A 116 4.83 -2.92 -6.75
C PRO A 116 3.40 -2.43 -6.51
N GLY A 117 2.44 -3.34 -6.37
CA GLY A 117 1.03 -3.02 -6.15
C GLY A 117 0.84 -2.13 -4.91
N VAL A 118 1.22 -2.65 -3.75
CA VAL A 118 1.27 -1.91 -2.48
C VAL A 118 2.72 -1.94 -1.98
N PRO A 119 3.39 -0.79 -1.85
CA PRO A 119 4.68 -0.71 -1.18
C PRO A 119 4.58 -1.23 0.26
N ALA A 120 5.61 -1.91 0.76
CA ALA A 120 5.59 -2.53 2.09
C ALA A 120 5.32 -1.52 3.22
N GLU A 121 5.77 -0.27 3.07
CA GLU A 121 5.53 0.82 4.03
C GLU A 121 4.06 1.27 4.09
N LEU A 122 3.27 0.96 3.06
CA LEU A 122 1.87 1.39 2.94
C LEU A 122 0.88 0.24 3.20
N ASP A 123 1.36 -0.97 3.49
CA ASP A 123 0.51 -2.13 3.83
C ASP A 123 0.24 -2.16 5.33
N LEU A 124 -0.66 -1.26 5.76
CA LEU A 124 -0.95 -1.00 7.19
C LEU A 124 -2.22 -1.69 7.69
N VAL A 125 -3.07 -2.17 6.78
CA VAL A 125 -4.39 -2.73 7.09
C VAL A 125 -4.38 -4.21 6.76
N ASP A 126 -4.88 -5.03 7.69
CA ASP A 126 -5.01 -6.46 7.48
C ASP A 126 -6.02 -6.79 6.39
N GLU A 127 -5.87 -7.93 5.70
CA GLU A 127 -6.74 -8.28 4.57
C GLU A 127 -8.21 -8.45 4.96
N ASP A 128 -8.48 -8.92 6.18
CA ASP A 128 -9.83 -9.16 6.69
C ASP A 128 -10.59 -7.86 7.04
N ASP A 129 -9.87 -6.79 7.34
CA ASP A 129 -10.44 -5.47 7.68
C ASP A 129 -10.63 -4.57 6.44
N LYS A 130 -10.14 -5.00 5.27
CA LYS A 130 -10.29 -4.24 4.02
C LYS A 130 -11.73 -4.34 3.51
N ILE A 131 -12.41 -3.19 3.46
CA ILE A 131 -13.74 -3.07 2.87
C ILE A 131 -13.60 -2.72 1.39
N THR A 132 -14.00 -3.64 0.51
CA THR A 132 -14.04 -3.44 -0.94
C THR A 132 -15.36 -2.79 -1.36
N HIS A 133 -15.28 -1.66 -2.05
CA HIS A 133 -16.46 -0.99 -2.61
C HIS A 133 -16.69 -1.43 -4.07
N GLU A 134 -17.84 -2.04 -4.32
CA GLU A 134 -18.35 -2.30 -5.66
C GLU A 134 -19.08 -1.06 -6.16
N ILE A 135 -18.44 -0.34 -7.07
CA ILE A 135 -19.00 0.87 -7.68
C ILE A 135 -19.06 0.62 -9.19
N ASP A 136 -20.09 1.16 -9.84
CA ASP A 136 -20.17 1.18 -11.30
C ASP A 136 -19.82 2.59 -11.81
N LEU A 137 -18.86 2.67 -12.73
CA LEU A 137 -18.45 3.93 -13.36
C LEU A 137 -19.57 4.60 -14.15
N LEU A 138 -20.50 3.80 -14.70
CA LEU A 138 -21.57 4.27 -15.56
C LEU A 138 -22.81 4.73 -14.78
N ALA A 139 -22.95 4.32 -13.51
CA ALA A 139 -24.08 4.67 -12.67
C ALA A 139 -24.33 6.18 -12.64
N GLU A 140 -25.54 6.60 -12.97
CA GLU A 140 -25.92 8.03 -13.01
C GLU A 140 -26.26 8.60 -11.63
N ASP A 141 -26.49 7.72 -10.65
CA ASP A 141 -26.96 8.07 -9.31
C ASP A 141 -25.84 8.47 -8.32
N LEU A 142 -24.59 8.53 -8.78
CA LEU A 142 -23.43 8.90 -7.96
C LEU A 142 -23.52 10.38 -7.54
N LYS A 143 -23.96 10.61 -6.30
CA LYS A 143 -24.05 11.96 -5.70
C LYS A 143 -22.69 12.43 -5.19
N GLY A 144 -22.36 13.68 -5.52
CA GLY A 144 -21.14 14.34 -5.03
C GLY A 144 -21.27 14.90 -3.62
N GLU A 145 -22.50 15.02 -3.10
CA GLU A 145 -22.80 15.57 -1.76
C GLU A 145 -21.98 16.82 -1.42
N GLU A 146 -21.92 17.78 -2.33
CA GLU A 146 -21.04 18.97 -2.19
C GLU A 146 -21.41 19.84 -0.99
N MET A 147 -22.66 19.76 -0.53
CA MET A 147 -23.18 20.49 0.62
C MET A 147 -22.52 20.13 1.96
N LEU A 148 -21.92 18.93 2.08
CA LEU A 148 -21.15 18.54 3.28
C LEU A 148 -19.86 19.37 3.45
N ASN A 149 -19.39 20.05 2.41
CA ASN A 149 -18.20 20.91 2.50
C ASN A 149 -18.53 22.33 3.01
N VAL A 150 -19.82 22.65 3.17
CA VAL A 150 -20.29 23.94 3.66
C VAL A 150 -20.74 23.76 5.10
N PHE A 151 -20.28 24.63 5.99
CA PHE A 151 -20.75 24.66 7.37
C PHE A 151 -22.22 25.08 7.39
N HIS A 152 -23.07 24.22 7.94
CA HIS A 152 -24.47 24.53 8.22
C HIS A 152 -24.61 24.77 9.72
N ALA A 153 -25.39 25.79 10.09
CA ALA A 153 -25.78 25.96 11.49
C ALA A 153 -26.72 24.81 11.86
N GLN A 154 -26.32 24.04 12.87
CA GLN A 154 -27.12 23.00 13.48
C GLN A 154 -27.60 23.46 14.86
N ASP A 155 -28.67 22.84 15.36
CA ASP A 155 -29.15 23.12 16.70
C ASP A 155 -28.09 22.68 17.74
N PRO A 156 -27.84 23.47 18.80
CA PRO A 156 -26.77 23.17 19.77
C PRO A 156 -26.89 21.78 20.43
N GLU A 157 -28.11 21.29 20.59
CA GLU A 157 -28.37 19.96 21.16
C GLU A 157 -27.99 18.82 20.22
N GLU A 158 -28.24 18.98 18.91
CA GLU A 158 -27.88 17.98 17.89
C GLU A 158 -26.37 17.88 17.75
N PHE A 159 -25.68 19.03 17.69
CA PHE A 159 -24.22 19.10 17.65
C PHE A 159 -23.57 18.39 18.85
N ALA A 160 -24.03 18.69 20.07
CA ALA A 160 -23.52 18.04 21.28
C ALA A 160 -23.79 16.53 21.31
N SER A 161 -24.86 16.07 20.65
CA SER A 161 -25.16 14.63 20.52
C SER A 161 -24.21 13.94 19.53
N ASP A 162 -23.88 14.59 18.42
CA ASP A 162 -23.02 14.05 17.38
C ASP A 162 -21.55 14.04 17.81
N GLU A 163 -21.11 15.06 18.56
CA GLU A 163 -19.78 15.09 19.16
C GLU A 163 -19.59 13.93 20.15
N LYS A 164 -20.61 13.60 20.95
CA LYS A 164 -20.59 12.42 21.84
C LYS A 164 -20.53 11.11 21.06
N LYS A 165 -21.29 10.99 19.97
CA LYS A 165 -21.23 9.80 19.08
C LYS A 165 -19.85 9.64 18.47
N TRP A 166 -19.26 10.73 17.97
CA TRP A 166 -17.92 10.74 17.40
C TRP A 166 -16.85 10.38 18.43
N ALA A 167 -16.91 10.95 19.64
CA ALA A 167 -15.99 10.64 20.72
C ALA A 167 -16.03 9.15 21.10
N ARG A 168 -17.23 8.56 21.14
CA ARG A 168 -17.39 7.11 21.37
C ARG A 168 -16.78 6.29 20.25
N LEU A 169 -17.09 6.62 18.99
CA LEU A 169 -16.56 5.93 17.82
C LEU A 169 -15.02 6.00 17.74
N SER A 170 -14.45 7.17 18.05
CA SER A 170 -12.99 7.36 18.05
C SER A 170 -12.30 6.47 19.07
N LYS A 171 -12.86 6.34 20.28
CA LYS A 171 -12.33 5.46 21.34
C LYS A 171 -12.40 3.98 20.96
N GLU A 172 -13.50 3.58 20.30
CA GLU A 172 -13.69 2.23 19.79
C GLU A 172 -12.63 1.88 18.73
N ILE A 173 -12.40 2.77 17.75
CA ILE A 173 -11.43 2.54 16.67
C ILE A 173 -9.99 2.51 17.19
N LEU A 174 -9.65 3.37 18.15
CA LEU A 174 -8.30 3.43 18.74
C LEU A 174 -8.05 2.32 19.79
N GLY A 175 -9.08 1.55 20.16
CA GLY A 175 -8.98 0.48 21.15
C GLY A 175 -8.78 0.98 22.59
N GLU A 176 -9.03 2.27 22.87
CA GLU A 176 -8.84 2.90 24.19
C GLU A 176 -9.80 2.34 25.25
N GLU A 177 -10.93 1.76 24.86
CA GLU A 177 -11.86 1.08 25.79
C GLU A 177 -11.27 -0.18 26.44
N SER A 178 -10.21 -0.78 25.87
CA SER A 178 -9.56 -1.97 26.46
C SER A 178 -8.58 -1.62 27.59
N SER A 179 -8.23 -0.35 27.79
CA SER A 179 -7.25 0.09 28.79
C SER A 179 -7.90 0.58 30.10
N ASP A 180 -9.22 0.58 30.21
CA ASP A 180 -9.94 1.16 31.36
C ASP A 180 -10.23 0.13 32.47
N SER A 181 -9.41 -0.92 32.56
CA SER A 181 -9.57 -2.00 33.56
C SER A 181 -8.36 -2.22 34.46
N ASP A 182 -7.51 -1.22 34.71
CA ASP A 182 -6.59 -1.21 35.89
C ASP A 182 -5.85 0.13 36.10
N ALA A 183 -6.56 1.25 36.30
CA ALA A 183 -5.92 2.45 36.86
C ALA A 183 -6.91 3.34 37.63
N SER A 184 -7.38 2.85 38.76
CA SER A 184 -7.99 3.73 39.76
C SER A 184 -6.92 4.65 40.38
N SER A 185 -7.15 5.96 40.27
CA SER A 185 -6.82 6.98 41.27
C SER A 185 -5.34 7.38 41.43
N SER A 186 -4.96 8.52 40.85
CA SER A 186 -4.45 9.64 41.66
C SER A 186 -4.47 10.95 40.88
N ASP A 187 -5.41 11.80 41.25
CA ASP A 187 -5.39 13.25 41.03
C ASP A 187 -4.24 13.85 41.85
N SER A 188 -3.28 14.52 41.21
CA SER A 188 -2.33 15.46 41.83
C SER A 188 -1.59 16.26 40.75
N GLU A 189 -2.11 17.47 40.52
CA GLU A 189 -1.47 18.65 39.94
C GLU A 189 0.04 18.78 40.24
N ALA A 190 0.87 18.91 39.21
CA ALA A 190 2.11 19.69 39.23
C ALA A 190 2.62 19.93 37.79
N GLU A 191 2.65 21.20 37.39
CA GLU A 191 3.42 21.69 36.24
C GLU A 191 4.93 21.50 36.47
N ASP A 192 5.68 21.04 35.47
CA ASP A 192 6.92 21.72 35.01
C ASP A 192 7.43 21.16 33.66
N GLU A 193 8.24 22.00 33.02
CA GLU A 193 8.72 22.11 31.65
C GLU A 193 9.34 20.89 30.92
N SER A 194 9.05 20.87 29.60
CA SER A 194 9.96 20.70 28.45
C SER A 194 11.19 19.78 28.55
N GLU A 195 11.22 18.71 27.75
CA GLU A 195 12.09 18.54 26.57
C GLU A 195 12.11 17.08 26.06
N GLU A 196 11.91 16.98 24.75
CA GLU A 196 12.57 16.05 23.81
C GLU A 196 12.23 14.54 23.72
N GLU A 197 11.95 14.22 22.45
CA GLU A 197 12.29 13.03 21.68
C GLU A 197 11.27 11.90 21.46
N GLU A 198 11.08 11.67 20.16
CA GLU A 198 10.22 10.70 19.51
C GLU A 198 10.58 9.28 19.92
N GLY A 199 9.58 8.53 20.40
CA GLY A 199 9.69 7.11 20.66
C GLY A 199 8.81 6.33 19.70
N GLU A 200 9.41 5.84 18.61
CA GLU A 200 8.84 4.81 17.74
C GLU A 200 8.35 3.61 18.57
N GLY A 201 7.15 3.13 18.26
CA GLY A 201 6.59 1.91 18.81
C GLY A 201 7.35 0.67 18.36
N GLU A 202 8.51 0.41 18.96
CA GLU A 202 9.16 -0.89 18.89
C GLU A 202 8.44 -1.85 19.86
N LYS A 203 7.87 -2.92 19.30
CA LYS A 203 7.41 -4.10 20.03
C LYS A 203 8.40 -4.41 21.14
N ALA A 204 7.94 -4.39 22.40
CA ALA A 204 8.75 -4.67 23.58
C ALA A 204 9.31 -6.11 23.50
N THR A 205 10.42 -6.30 22.78
CA THR A 205 11.29 -7.45 22.97
C THR A 205 11.85 -7.28 24.36
N VAL A 206 11.36 -8.06 25.33
CA VAL A 206 11.98 -8.17 26.64
C VAL A 206 13.44 -8.55 26.39
N LYS A 207 14.36 -7.58 26.50
CA LYS A 207 15.80 -7.82 26.38
C LYS A 207 16.19 -8.60 27.62
N ILE A 208 16.12 -9.93 27.52
CA ILE A 208 16.59 -10.83 28.58
C ILE A 208 18.10 -10.60 28.68
N LEU A 209 18.50 -9.90 29.73
CA LEU A 209 19.91 -9.70 30.08
C LEU A 209 20.43 -11.02 30.63
N ASP A 210 21.18 -11.74 29.80
CA ASP A 210 21.85 -12.96 30.22
C ASP A 210 23.03 -12.60 31.13
N MET A 211 22.88 -12.88 32.42
CA MET A 211 23.94 -12.71 33.43
C MET A 211 24.85 -13.93 33.52
N THR A 212 24.60 -14.96 32.70
CA THR A 212 25.43 -16.16 32.64
C THR A 212 26.35 -16.05 31.44
N ASP A 213 27.66 -15.96 31.66
CA ASP A 213 28.69 -15.93 30.60
C ASP A 213 28.81 -17.30 29.86
N ALA A 214 27.70 -18.01 29.69
CA ALA A 214 27.65 -19.38 29.19
C ALA A 214 28.21 -19.49 27.77
N GLU A 215 27.87 -18.54 26.90
CA GLU A 215 28.38 -18.48 25.52
C GLU A 215 29.90 -18.27 25.49
N ILE A 216 30.42 -17.37 26.33
CA ILE A 216 31.86 -17.10 26.42
C ILE A 216 32.62 -18.33 26.92
N ILE A 217 32.09 -19.01 27.94
CA ILE A 217 32.68 -20.23 28.49
C ILE A 217 32.64 -21.36 27.44
N HIS A 218 31.53 -21.51 26.72
CA HIS A 218 31.39 -22.50 25.66
C HIS A 218 32.38 -22.23 24.50
N MET A 219 32.52 -20.98 24.08
CA MET A 219 33.49 -20.57 23.07
C MET A 219 34.92 -20.89 23.52
N ARG A 220 35.29 -20.54 24.76
CA ARG A 220 36.62 -20.86 25.32
C ARG A 220 36.91 -22.36 25.35
N LYS A 221 35.93 -23.19 25.74
CA LYS A 221 36.07 -24.65 25.71
C LYS A 221 36.28 -25.17 24.29
N THR A 222 35.52 -24.66 23.33
CA THR A 222 35.62 -25.06 21.92
C THR A 222 36.99 -24.70 21.34
N ILE A 223 37.49 -23.49 21.59
CA ILE A 223 38.84 -23.07 21.16
C ILE A 223 39.92 -23.92 21.83
N TYR A 224 39.81 -24.15 23.14
CA TYR A 224 40.76 -24.99 23.87
C TYR A 224 40.81 -26.43 23.32
N LEU A 225 39.66 -27.05 23.04
CA LEU A 225 39.58 -28.37 22.42
C LEU A 225 40.13 -28.38 21.00
N CYS A 226 39.90 -27.32 20.22
CA CYS A 226 40.48 -27.17 18.89
C CYS A 226 42.02 -27.14 18.94
N ILE A 227 42.60 -26.45 19.92
CA ILE A 227 44.05 -26.41 20.14
C ILE A 227 44.56 -27.79 20.57
N MET A 228 43.93 -28.42 21.55
CA MET A 228 44.34 -29.72 22.09
C MET A 228 44.20 -30.89 21.10
N SER A 229 43.26 -30.78 20.15
CA SER A 229 43.02 -31.79 19.11
C SER A 229 43.86 -31.59 17.84
N SER A 230 44.72 -30.58 17.80
CA SER A 230 45.58 -30.28 16.65
C SER A 230 47.00 -30.74 16.91
N LEU A 231 47.64 -31.34 15.91
CA LEU A 231 49.00 -31.88 16.08
C LEU A 231 50.07 -30.79 15.89
N ASN A 232 49.84 -29.87 14.94
CA ASN A 232 50.73 -28.77 14.58
C ASN A 232 49.99 -27.42 14.63
N PHE A 233 50.76 -26.33 14.76
CA PHE A 233 50.21 -24.97 14.85
C PHE A 233 49.45 -24.54 13.58
N GLU A 234 49.89 -24.96 12.39
CA GLU A 234 49.20 -24.65 11.12
C GLU A 234 47.81 -25.30 11.05
N GLU A 235 47.67 -26.53 11.52
CA GLU A 235 46.39 -27.24 11.56
C GLU A 235 45.41 -26.58 12.53
N CYS A 236 45.93 -26.12 13.69
CA CYS A 236 45.15 -25.37 14.66
C CYS A 236 44.60 -24.06 14.08
N VAL A 237 45.47 -23.27 13.44
CA VAL A 237 45.09 -22.00 12.81
C VAL A 237 44.04 -22.22 11.71
N HIS A 238 44.23 -23.24 10.86
CA HIS A 238 43.26 -23.56 9.82
C HIS A 238 41.88 -23.98 10.38
N LYS A 239 41.84 -24.78 11.45
CA LYS A 239 40.58 -25.16 12.12
C LYS A 239 39.89 -23.97 12.78
N ILE A 240 40.63 -23.07 13.42
CA ILE A 240 40.07 -21.86 14.05
C ILE A 240 39.50 -20.92 12.97
N LEU A 241 40.21 -20.70 11.86
CA LEU A 241 39.72 -19.90 10.75
C LEU A 241 38.44 -20.48 10.13
N LYS A 242 38.34 -21.82 10.05
CA LYS A 242 37.14 -22.49 9.55
C LYS A 242 35.91 -22.33 10.46
N MET A 243 36.11 -22.05 11.75
CA MET A 243 35.01 -21.84 12.70
C MET A 243 34.32 -20.46 12.54
N ASN A 244 34.84 -19.56 11.68
CA ASN A 244 34.21 -18.26 11.34
C ASN A 244 33.61 -17.52 12.55
N ILE A 245 34.38 -17.45 13.64
CA ILE A 245 33.99 -16.74 14.85
C ILE A 245 33.90 -15.25 14.50
N ARG A 246 32.76 -14.62 14.78
CA ARG A 246 32.53 -13.17 14.61
C ARG A 246 32.87 -12.43 15.90
#